data_AF-A0AB34J8Q2-F1
#
_entry.id   AF-A0AB34J8Q2-F1
#
_cell.length_a   1.000
_cell.length_b   1.000
_cell.length_c   1.000
_cell.angle_alpha   90.00
_cell.angle_beta   90.00
_cell.angle_gamma   90.00
#
_symmetry.space_group_name_H-M   'P 1'
#
loop_
_entity.id
_entity.type
_entity.pdbx_description
1 polymer ?
#
loop_
_entity_poly.entity_id
_entity_poly.type
_entity_poly.pdbx_seq_one_letter_code
_entity_poly.pdbx_strand_id
1 'polypeptide(L)'
;MEMDVGPALRQATLDRGISLLGNARSLDPLFSTLHAGKPIVLGVFGASVAQNAGCLAQPHKRCMWYSGKRNVTRAYGRPSKRPFKGFAVRLYDHIQRQFPHPDHQINNSALDATPVQVALPCLFSHMPVQMHLVLLDFGSMATHLDLTAIEGVVRALLSLKPPPALLLLSVQEWCTQHIRPRKLYQVGQLLTGQSTRDNVYPDTPWSRAETETLRVCQHYGQACVSVRRALEPHVYAHEANFSLHDVVGEDCLHPISGRYGVSYVAQLLTHWFDVALASWSRTRRDVPSLLRPQSMKAPLYPSNEKLKPMRCYGFKARDDMTGQALHPIAWCSGPNTFGLSRKSAHSPSCWGMPENSCPSRIFRSGAHATKAFKEFVQDAPHFWFHCRYALSMASRKISPGVLGLVAGATLIARVDIAMSTQSGELGSMPRKVSACWALVGLPAEDR
;
A
#
# COMPACT_ATOMS: atom_id res chain seq x y z
N MET A 1 5.55 -28.38 -16.45
CA MET A 1 5.28 -27.08 -17.12
C MET A 1 6.31 -26.11 -16.59
N GLU A 2 7.38 -25.84 -17.35
CA GLU A 2 8.42 -24.90 -16.95
C GLU A 2 7.80 -23.52 -16.76
N MET A 3 7.90 -22.99 -15.54
CA MET A 3 7.62 -21.57 -15.31
C MET A 3 8.64 -20.76 -16.12
N ASP A 4 8.33 -19.53 -16.56
CA ASP A 4 9.32 -18.61 -17.16
C ASP A 4 10.49 -18.42 -16.18
N VAL A 5 11.51 -19.28 -16.29
CA VAL A 5 12.80 -19.12 -15.63
C VAL A 5 13.56 -18.19 -16.56
N GLY A 6 13.59 -16.91 -16.21
CA GLY A 6 14.49 -15.97 -16.89
C GLY A 6 15.93 -16.44 -16.69
N PRO A 7 16.89 -15.93 -17.48
CA PRO A 7 18.28 -16.32 -17.30
C PRO A 7 18.73 -16.04 -15.86
N ALA A 8 19.54 -16.93 -15.33
CA ALA A 8 20.08 -16.78 -13.98
C ALA A 8 20.99 -15.53 -13.95
N LEU A 9 20.71 -14.63 -13.01
CA LEU A 9 21.56 -13.49 -12.73
C LEU A 9 22.84 -14.00 -12.08
N ARG A 10 23.98 -13.43 -12.49
CA ARG A 10 25.28 -13.75 -11.90
C ARG A 10 25.31 -13.23 -10.45
N GLN A 11 26.13 -13.88 -9.62
CA GLN A 11 26.33 -13.49 -8.21
C GLN A 11 26.64 -12.00 -8.06
N ALA A 12 27.58 -11.47 -8.85
CA ALA A 12 27.93 -10.05 -8.82
C ALA A 12 26.77 -9.11 -9.18
N THR A 13 25.84 -9.54 -10.05
CA THR A 13 24.62 -8.79 -10.38
C THR A 13 23.64 -8.80 -9.22
N LEU A 14 23.47 -9.96 -8.58
CA LEU A 14 22.62 -10.13 -7.41
C LEU A 14 23.11 -9.30 -6.21
N ASP A 15 24.41 -9.34 -5.93
CA ASP A 15 25.03 -8.58 -4.84
C ASP A 15 24.93 -7.07 -5.05
N ARG A 16 25.12 -6.60 -6.29
CA ARG A 16 24.94 -5.19 -6.67
C ARG A 16 23.51 -4.69 -6.44
N GLY A 17 22.52 -5.59 -6.51
CA GLY A 17 21.13 -5.26 -6.24
C GLY A 17 20.82 -5.01 -4.77
N ILE A 18 21.62 -5.54 -3.84
CA ILE A 18 21.44 -5.31 -2.40
C ILE A 18 22.09 -3.96 -2.03
N SER A 19 21.28 -2.90 -2.00
CA SER A 19 21.76 -1.57 -1.58
C SER A 19 21.99 -1.49 -0.06
N LEU A 20 21.19 -2.21 0.72
CA LEU A 20 21.42 -2.41 2.15
C LEU A 20 20.80 -3.75 2.57
N LEU A 21 21.56 -4.59 3.28
CA LEU A 21 21.08 -5.92 3.68
C LEU A 21 19.98 -5.87 4.75
N GLY A 22 19.97 -4.82 5.57
CA GLY A 22 19.26 -4.76 6.85
C GLY A 22 20.15 -5.24 7.99
N ASN A 23 20.00 -4.67 9.19
CA ASN A 23 20.78 -5.11 10.34
C ASN A 23 20.16 -6.36 10.98
N ALA A 24 20.99 -7.18 11.65
CA ALA A 24 20.54 -8.44 12.24
C ALA A 24 19.34 -8.26 13.19
N ARG A 25 19.27 -7.15 13.92
CA ARG A 25 18.17 -6.84 14.82
C ARG A 25 16.83 -6.65 14.10
N SER A 26 16.80 -5.89 13.01
CA SER A 26 15.59 -5.65 12.22
C SER A 26 15.04 -6.94 11.59
N LEU A 27 15.94 -7.88 11.31
CA LEU A 27 15.63 -9.17 10.70
C LEU A 27 15.27 -10.24 11.75
N ASP A 28 15.62 -10.02 13.02
CA ASP A 28 15.47 -11.00 14.07
C ASP A 28 14.02 -11.49 14.26
N PRO A 29 12.98 -10.62 14.30
CA PRO A 29 11.62 -11.09 14.45
C PRO A 29 11.20 -12.08 13.33
N LEU A 30 11.65 -11.85 12.10
CA LEU A 30 11.35 -12.73 10.96
C LEU A 30 12.08 -14.07 11.11
N PHE A 31 13.41 -14.05 11.23
CA PHE A 31 14.20 -15.28 11.20
C PHE A 31 14.08 -16.09 12.49
N SER A 32 13.92 -15.45 13.65
CA SER A 32 13.60 -16.17 14.89
C SER A 32 12.24 -16.88 14.79
N THR A 33 11.24 -16.29 14.13
CA THR A 33 9.93 -16.92 13.91
C THR A 33 10.06 -18.13 12.97
N LEU A 34 10.75 -17.97 11.84
CA LEU A 34 10.98 -19.05 10.88
C LEU A 34 11.76 -20.22 11.48
N HIS A 35 12.85 -19.94 12.21
CA HIS A 35 13.65 -20.98 12.89
C HIS A 35 12.91 -21.66 14.04
N ALA A 36 11.91 -21.00 14.62
CA ALA A 36 11.02 -21.61 15.61
C ALA A 36 9.93 -22.48 14.97
N GLY A 37 9.92 -22.63 13.64
CA GLY A 37 8.88 -23.38 12.92
C GLY A 37 7.50 -22.75 13.03
N LYS A 38 7.42 -21.42 13.22
CA LYS A 38 6.16 -20.69 13.36
C LYS A 38 5.75 -20.04 12.04
N PRO A 39 4.44 -19.85 11.81
CA PRO A 39 3.97 -19.24 10.58
C PRO A 39 4.34 -17.77 10.51
N ILE A 40 4.70 -17.32 9.31
CA ILE A 40 4.85 -15.91 8.99
C ILE A 40 3.69 -15.37 8.14
N VAL A 41 3.56 -14.05 8.17
CA VAL A 41 2.67 -13.26 7.30
C VAL A 41 3.54 -12.29 6.52
N LEU A 42 3.61 -12.49 5.21
CA LEU A 42 4.30 -11.63 4.25
C LEU A 42 3.34 -10.54 3.76
N GLY A 43 3.59 -9.29 4.15
CA GLY A 43 2.92 -8.13 3.60
C GLY A 43 3.56 -7.66 2.30
N VAL A 44 2.75 -7.15 1.36
CA VAL A 44 3.22 -6.40 0.20
C VAL A 44 2.44 -5.09 0.14
N PHE A 45 3.14 -3.97 0.03
CA PHE A 45 2.52 -2.65 -0.04
C PHE A 45 3.29 -1.74 -1.00
N GLY A 46 2.57 -0.81 -1.62
CA GLY A 46 3.09 0.01 -2.71
C GLY A 46 2.02 0.24 -3.75
N ALA A 47 2.43 0.50 -5.00
CA ALA A 47 1.50 0.81 -6.07
C ALA A 47 1.33 -0.31 -7.11
N SER A 48 1.28 0.05 -8.39
CA SER A 48 0.97 -0.89 -9.48
C SER A 48 2.05 -1.97 -9.67
N VAL A 49 3.32 -1.70 -9.40
CA VAL A 49 4.37 -2.73 -9.43
C VAL A 49 4.20 -3.71 -8.26
N ALA A 50 3.92 -3.23 -7.06
CA ALA A 50 3.60 -4.07 -5.91
C ALA A 50 2.33 -4.94 -6.11
N GLN A 51 1.30 -4.44 -6.82
CA GLN A 51 0.15 -5.26 -7.21
C GLN A 51 0.56 -6.48 -8.06
N ASN A 52 1.53 -6.29 -8.96
CA ASN A 52 2.07 -7.35 -9.80
C ASN A 52 2.93 -8.37 -9.04
N ALA A 53 3.24 -8.11 -7.76
CA ALA A 53 3.95 -9.05 -6.90
C ALA A 53 3.15 -10.32 -6.60
N GLY A 54 1.82 -10.24 -6.71
CA GLY A 54 0.89 -11.35 -6.54
C GLY A 54 0.42 -11.57 -5.10
N CYS A 55 -0.59 -12.43 -4.95
CA CYS A 55 -1.14 -12.91 -3.68
C CYS A 55 -1.79 -14.29 -3.87
N LEU A 56 -2.09 -14.99 -2.76
CA LEU A 56 -2.63 -16.36 -2.80
C LEU A 56 -4.07 -16.48 -2.28
N ALA A 57 -4.50 -15.61 -1.38
CA ALA A 57 -5.76 -15.74 -0.64
C ALA A 57 -6.49 -14.40 -0.44
N GLN A 58 -6.68 -13.63 -1.52
CA GLN A 58 -7.42 -12.35 -1.49
C GLN A 58 -8.39 -12.26 -2.68
N PRO A 59 -9.56 -12.92 -2.60
CA PRO A 59 -10.49 -12.97 -3.72
C PRO A 59 -10.87 -11.57 -4.21
N HIS A 60 -11.14 -11.45 -5.51
CA HIS A 60 -11.47 -10.20 -6.21
C HIS A 60 -10.35 -9.14 -6.27
N LYS A 61 -9.18 -9.37 -5.66
CA LYS A 61 -8.01 -8.49 -5.82
C LYS A 61 -7.26 -8.78 -7.11
N ARG A 62 -6.74 -7.74 -7.76
CA ARG A 62 -5.91 -7.85 -8.97
C ARG A 62 -4.68 -8.73 -8.75
N CYS A 63 -4.05 -8.64 -7.57
CA CYS A 63 -2.91 -9.48 -7.21
C CYS A 63 -3.15 -10.99 -7.40
N MET A 64 -4.40 -11.47 -7.33
CA MET A 64 -4.74 -12.89 -7.54
C MET A 64 -4.50 -13.37 -8.96
N TRP A 65 -4.42 -12.46 -9.94
CA TRP A 65 -4.01 -12.79 -11.31
C TRP A 65 -2.59 -13.33 -11.35
N TYR A 66 -1.73 -12.91 -10.41
CA TYR A 66 -0.33 -13.30 -10.34
C TYR A 66 -0.04 -14.36 -9.25
N SER A 67 -1.06 -15.16 -8.92
CA SER A 67 -0.98 -16.27 -7.95
C SER A 67 -0.27 -17.52 -8.48
N GLY A 68 -0.04 -17.61 -9.79
CA GLY A 68 0.38 -18.84 -10.46
C GLY A 68 -0.73 -19.84 -10.73
N LYS A 69 -1.97 -19.57 -10.32
CA LYS A 69 -3.14 -20.44 -10.59
C LYS A 69 -3.96 -20.00 -11.81
N ARG A 70 -3.94 -18.70 -12.12
CA ARG A 70 -4.72 -18.11 -13.22
C ARG A 70 -3.84 -17.88 -14.43
N ASN A 71 -4.40 -18.12 -15.62
CA ASN A 71 -3.75 -17.77 -16.86
C ASN A 71 -3.78 -16.26 -17.07
N VAL A 72 -2.61 -15.66 -17.25
CA VAL A 72 -2.44 -14.23 -17.55
C VAL A 72 -1.97 -14.11 -18.99
N THR A 73 -2.60 -13.22 -19.77
CA THR A 73 -2.12 -12.87 -21.10
C THR A 73 -0.87 -12.01 -20.98
N ARG A 74 0.21 -12.44 -21.64
CA ARG A 74 1.50 -11.76 -21.71
C ARG A 74 1.71 -11.26 -23.14
N ALA A 75 2.34 -10.11 -23.27
CA ALA A 75 2.81 -9.63 -24.57
C ALA A 75 3.92 -10.51 -25.17
N TYR A 76 4.53 -11.39 -24.36
CA TYR A 76 5.71 -12.18 -24.73
C TYR A 76 5.63 -13.64 -24.28
N GLY A 77 6.51 -14.47 -24.87
CA GLY A 77 6.60 -15.91 -24.61
C GLY A 77 5.40 -16.69 -25.17
N ARG A 78 5.59 -17.98 -25.47
CA ARG A 78 4.54 -18.86 -25.98
C ARG A 78 4.29 -20.00 -24.98
N PRO A 79 3.02 -20.37 -24.69
CA PRO A 79 1.79 -19.69 -25.12
C PRO A 79 1.63 -18.33 -24.43
N SER A 80 1.08 -17.33 -25.13
CA SER A 80 0.92 -15.97 -24.61
C SER A 80 0.03 -15.91 -23.36
N LYS A 81 -0.90 -16.86 -23.22
CA LYS A 81 -1.77 -17.01 -22.05
C LYS A 81 -1.33 -18.25 -21.26
N ARG A 82 -0.78 -18.04 -20.06
CA ARG A 82 -0.23 -19.11 -19.20
C ARG A 82 -0.30 -18.76 -17.72
N PRO A 83 -0.22 -19.74 -16.80
CA PRO A 83 -0.17 -19.46 -15.37
C PRO A 83 1.06 -18.60 -15.04
N PHE A 84 0.89 -17.58 -14.21
CA PHE A 84 1.98 -16.64 -13.92
C PHE A 84 2.06 -16.29 -12.43
N LYS A 85 3.24 -16.41 -11.85
CA LYS A 85 3.55 -16.02 -10.46
C LYS A 85 4.27 -14.68 -10.41
N GLY A 86 3.75 -13.75 -9.63
CA GLY A 86 4.40 -12.49 -9.30
C GLY A 86 5.62 -12.69 -8.39
N PHE A 87 6.46 -11.67 -8.25
CA PHE A 87 7.75 -11.79 -7.57
C PHE A 87 7.64 -12.05 -6.05
N ALA A 88 6.61 -11.53 -5.38
CA ALA A 88 6.41 -11.80 -3.95
C ALA A 88 5.87 -13.22 -3.72
N VAL A 89 5.02 -13.74 -4.61
CA VAL A 89 4.58 -15.15 -4.57
C VAL A 89 5.79 -16.08 -4.78
N ARG A 90 6.73 -15.73 -5.66
CA ARG A 90 7.97 -16.50 -5.84
C ARG A 90 8.89 -16.44 -4.62
N LEU A 91 9.01 -15.28 -3.95
CA LEU A 91 9.72 -15.18 -2.67
C LEU A 91 9.02 -16.02 -1.59
N TYR A 92 7.69 -15.96 -1.51
CA TYR A 92 6.90 -16.77 -0.60
C TYR A 92 7.15 -18.28 -0.81
N ASP A 93 7.14 -18.75 -2.06
CA ASP A 93 7.46 -20.15 -2.39
C ASP A 93 8.89 -20.52 -2.00
N HIS A 94 9.85 -19.58 -2.12
CA HIS A 94 11.22 -19.78 -1.69
C HIS A 94 11.31 -19.97 -0.17
N ILE A 95 10.66 -19.09 0.60
CA ILE A 95 10.57 -19.21 2.06
C ILE A 95 9.88 -20.52 2.46
N GLN A 96 8.76 -20.86 1.81
CA GLN A 96 8.03 -22.10 2.07
C GLN A 96 8.88 -23.37 1.86
N ARG A 97 9.79 -23.35 0.86
CA ARG A 97 10.70 -24.48 0.61
C ARG A 97 11.77 -24.61 1.69
N GLN A 98 12.29 -23.50 2.21
CA GLN A 98 13.32 -23.51 3.25
C GLN A 98 12.75 -23.72 4.66
N PHE A 99 11.57 -23.18 4.93
CA PHE A 99 10.86 -23.24 6.21
C PHE A 99 9.40 -23.68 5.96
N PRO A 100 9.14 -24.98 5.76
CA PRO A 100 7.80 -25.44 5.45
C PRO A 100 6.84 -25.22 6.63
N HIS A 101 5.76 -24.47 6.39
CA HIS A 101 4.65 -24.33 7.33
C HIS A 101 3.31 -24.17 6.58
N PRO A 102 2.23 -24.89 6.93
CA PRO A 102 0.96 -24.82 6.20
C PRO A 102 0.27 -23.45 6.32
N ASP A 103 0.44 -22.78 7.46
CA ASP A 103 -0.23 -21.50 7.75
C ASP A 103 0.58 -20.26 7.40
N HIS A 104 1.61 -20.39 6.55
CA HIS A 104 2.23 -19.21 5.94
C HIS A 104 1.18 -18.42 5.13
N GLN A 105 1.27 -17.10 5.18
CA GLN A 105 0.36 -16.22 4.46
C GLN A 105 1.09 -15.14 3.69
N ILE A 106 0.49 -14.73 2.57
CA ILE A 106 0.87 -13.52 1.83
C ILE A 106 -0.35 -12.62 1.66
N ASN A 107 -0.21 -11.36 2.06
CA ASN A 107 -1.22 -10.32 1.93
C ASN A 107 -0.66 -9.15 1.12
N ASN A 108 -1.19 -8.97 -0.08
CA ASN A 108 -0.86 -7.87 -0.97
C ASN A 108 -1.90 -6.75 -0.84
N SER A 109 -1.46 -5.67 -0.22
CA SER A 109 -2.22 -4.47 0.13
C SER A 109 -1.89 -3.30 -0.79
N ALA A 110 -1.13 -3.54 -1.87
CA ALA A 110 -0.78 -2.52 -2.84
C ALA A 110 -2.02 -1.91 -3.50
N LEU A 111 -1.88 -0.73 -4.11
CA LEU A 111 -2.98 0.04 -4.68
C LEU A 111 -2.58 0.58 -6.05
N ASP A 112 -3.36 0.30 -7.09
CA ASP A 112 -2.98 0.74 -8.44
C ASP A 112 -2.89 2.27 -8.53
N ALA A 113 -1.84 2.74 -9.20
CA ALA A 113 -1.57 4.15 -9.47
C ALA A 113 -1.71 5.08 -8.23
N THR A 114 -1.39 4.57 -7.05
CA THR A 114 -1.62 5.26 -5.78
C THR A 114 -0.29 5.64 -5.13
N PRO A 115 0.01 6.93 -4.94
CA PRO A 115 1.19 7.34 -4.20
C PRO A 115 0.98 7.14 -2.69
N VAL A 116 2.07 6.86 -1.98
CA VAL A 116 2.00 6.28 -0.63
C VAL A 116 1.36 7.20 0.41
N GLN A 117 1.53 8.52 0.26
CA GLN A 117 0.99 9.52 1.18
C GLN A 117 -0.55 9.52 1.21
N VAL A 118 -1.21 9.04 0.17
CA VAL A 118 -2.69 8.94 0.14
C VAL A 118 -3.17 7.77 0.99
N ALA A 119 -2.42 6.66 1.00
CA ALA A 119 -2.75 5.47 1.77
C ALA A 119 -2.27 5.56 3.23
N LEU A 120 -1.23 6.35 3.51
CA LEU A 120 -0.58 6.41 4.82
C LEU A 120 -1.53 6.68 6.00
N PRO A 121 -2.47 7.66 5.96
CA PRO A 121 -3.41 7.88 7.06
C PRO A 121 -4.26 6.65 7.43
N CYS A 122 -4.48 5.78 6.44
CA CYS A 122 -5.33 4.60 6.51
C CYS A 122 -4.56 3.30 6.28
N LEU A 123 -3.25 3.28 6.53
CA LEU A 123 -2.36 2.17 6.16
C LEU A 123 -2.88 0.80 6.65
N PHE A 124 -3.33 0.73 7.90
CA PHE A 124 -3.78 -0.52 8.54
C PHE A 124 -5.21 -0.92 8.17
N SER A 125 -5.88 -0.17 7.31
CA SER A 125 -7.12 -0.60 6.64
C SER A 125 -6.83 -1.63 5.56
N HIS A 126 -5.65 -1.56 4.96
CA HIS A 126 -5.27 -2.38 3.83
C HIS A 126 -4.35 -3.52 4.22
N MET A 127 -3.63 -3.39 5.34
CA MET A 127 -2.65 -4.37 5.83
C MET A 127 -3.11 -5.02 7.14
N PRO A 128 -2.81 -6.32 7.35
CA PRO A 128 -2.94 -6.95 8.67
C PRO A 128 -1.95 -6.29 9.66
N VAL A 129 -2.30 -6.26 10.95
CA VAL A 129 -1.41 -5.70 12.00
C VAL A 129 -0.36 -6.69 12.47
N GLN A 130 -0.53 -7.98 12.17
CA GLN A 130 0.47 -9.00 12.41
C GLN A 130 1.18 -9.31 11.10
N MET A 131 2.40 -8.79 10.96
CA MET A 131 3.26 -9.02 9.81
C MET A 131 4.67 -9.34 10.30
N HIS A 132 5.37 -10.17 9.53
CA HIS A 132 6.73 -10.61 9.88
C HIS A 132 7.76 -10.09 8.86
N LEU A 133 7.36 -10.02 7.59
CA LEU A 133 8.11 -9.39 6.50
C LEU A 133 7.16 -8.51 5.70
N VAL A 134 7.56 -7.30 5.34
CA VAL A 134 6.81 -6.42 4.43
C VAL A 134 7.68 -5.98 3.27
N LEU A 135 7.24 -6.26 2.05
CA LEU A 135 7.83 -5.72 0.82
C LEU A 135 7.18 -4.38 0.49
N LEU A 136 7.99 -3.36 0.28
CA LEU A 136 7.54 -1.99 0.02
C LEU A 136 8.05 -1.51 -1.34
N ASP A 137 7.17 -1.04 -2.22
CA ASP A 137 7.54 -0.35 -3.47
C ASP A 137 6.90 1.05 -3.52
N PHE A 138 7.75 2.06 -3.63
CA PHE A 138 7.32 3.46 -3.80
C PHE A 138 7.72 4.03 -5.17
N GLY A 139 8.68 3.39 -5.84
CA GLY A 139 9.28 3.89 -7.07
C GLY A 139 8.30 3.92 -8.25
N SER A 140 7.34 2.99 -8.28
CA SER A 140 6.31 2.99 -9.33
C SER A 140 5.37 4.21 -9.32
N MET A 141 5.41 5.04 -8.27
CA MET A 141 4.68 6.31 -8.16
C MET A 141 5.58 7.52 -7.90
N ALA A 142 6.88 7.42 -8.22
CA ALA A 142 7.88 8.44 -7.85
C ALA A 142 7.53 9.87 -8.32
N THR A 143 6.88 10.03 -9.48
CA THR A 143 6.46 11.34 -10.01
C THR A 143 5.37 12.04 -9.19
N HIS A 144 4.66 11.30 -8.33
CA HIS A 144 3.60 11.81 -7.47
C HIS A 144 3.91 11.55 -5.99
N LEU A 145 5.13 11.13 -5.65
CA LEU A 145 5.49 10.68 -4.31
C LEU A 145 5.92 11.86 -3.44
N ASP A 146 5.30 12.01 -2.28
CA ASP A 146 5.91 12.78 -1.19
C ASP A 146 7.01 11.93 -0.55
N LEU A 147 8.27 12.35 -0.72
CA LEU A 147 9.44 11.64 -0.20
C LEU A 147 9.37 11.43 1.32
N THR A 148 8.78 12.37 2.07
CA THR A 148 8.66 12.24 3.53
C THR A 148 7.70 11.13 3.94
N ALA A 149 6.77 10.75 3.07
CA ALA A 149 5.80 9.69 3.33
C ALA A 149 6.42 8.28 3.25
N ILE A 150 7.58 8.11 2.60
CA ILE A 150 8.37 6.88 2.64
C ILE A 150 8.72 6.54 4.09
N GLU A 151 9.31 7.50 4.81
CA GLU A 151 9.59 7.34 6.23
C GLU A 151 8.29 7.14 7.03
N GLY A 152 7.23 7.89 6.73
CA GLY A 152 5.97 7.79 7.45
C GLY A 152 5.43 6.36 7.46
N VAL A 153 5.46 5.67 6.31
CA VAL A 153 5.05 4.26 6.22
C VAL A 153 6.00 3.34 6.97
N VAL A 154 7.31 3.53 6.84
CA VAL A 154 8.31 2.72 7.57
C VAL A 154 8.11 2.83 9.08
N ARG A 155 7.95 4.04 9.60
CA ARG A 155 7.68 4.27 11.04
C ARG A 155 6.36 3.66 11.48
N ALA A 156 5.31 3.84 10.69
CA ALA A 156 4.01 3.23 10.94
C ALA A 156 4.13 1.70 11.09
N LEU A 157 4.79 1.03 10.16
CA LEU A 157 4.99 -0.42 10.21
C LEU A 157 5.88 -0.85 11.37
N LEU A 158 6.99 -0.15 11.63
CA LEU A 158 7.89 -0.44 12.75
C LEU A 158 7.27 -0.15 14.13
N SER A 159 6.11 0.52 14.18
CA SER A 159 5.36 0.72 15.42
C SER A 159 4.59 -0.53 15.87
N LEU A 160 4.38 -1.48 14.95
CA LEU A 160 3.76 -2.77 15.26
C LEU A 160 4.61 -3.57 16.25
N LYS A 161 3.96 -4.49 16.97
CA LYS A 161 4.60 -5.36 17.97
C LYS A 161 4.27 -6.83 17.68
N PRO A 162 5.26 -7.68 17.38
CA PRO A 162 6.65 -7.31 17.08
C PRO A 162 6.76 -6.45 15.80
N PRO A 163 7.83 -5.64 15.64
CA PRO A 163 8.05 -4.90 14.40
C PRO A 163 8.39 -5.88 13.28
N PRO A 164 7.76 -5.78 12.09
CA PRO A 164 8.12 -6.61 10.94
C PRO A 164 9.51 -6.23 10.42
N ALA A 165 10.19 -7.19 9.78
CA ALA A 165 11.30 -6.89 8.89
C ALA A 165 10.77 -6.17 7.65
N LEU A 166 11.39 -5.06 7.25
CA LEU A 166 11.01 -4.32 6.06
C LEU A 166 12.06 -4.49 4.96
N LEU A 167 11.59 -4.74 3.74
CA LEU A 167 12.41 -4.70 2.53
C LEU A 167 11.80 -3.68 1.56
N LEU A 168 12.55 -2.62 1.32
CA LEU A 168 12.17 -1.58 0.37
C LEU A 168 12.76 -1.92 -1.00
N LEU A 169 11.89 -2.22 -1.95
CA LEU A 169 12.20 -2.53 -3.34
C LEU A 169 12.10 -1.25 -4.17
N SER A 170 13.23 -0.83 -4.73
CA SER A 170 13.31 0.29 -5.64
C SER A 170 13.14 -0.17 -7.09
N VAL A 171 12.13 0.39 -7.75
CA VAL A 171 11.85 0.23 -9.19
C VAL A 171 11.82 1.61 -9.83
N GLN A 172 12.50 1.76 -10.97
CA GLN A 172 12.59 3.01 -11.70
C GLN A 172 12.02 2.88 -13.10
N GLU A 173 11.62 4.01 -13.68
CA GLU A 173 11.40 4.10 -15.12
C GLU A 173 12.73 4.08 -15.88
N TRP A 174 12.76 3.30 -16.96
CA TRP A 174 13.95 3.03 -17.76
C TRP A 174 14.06 3.89 -19.02
N CYS A 175 12.93 4.33 -19.59
CA CYS A 175 12.90 4.94 -20.90
C CYS A 175 11.80 6.00 -21.08
N THR A 176 11.95 6.76 -22.16
CA THR A 176 11.01 7.80 -22.60
C THR A 176 9.66 7.23 -23.06
N GLN A 177 8.62 7.36 -22.24
CA GLN A 177 7.27 6.83 -22.54
C GLN A 177 6.52 7.52 -23.71
N HIS A 178 7.06 8.56 -24.32
CA HIS A 178 6.40 9.27 -25.44
C HIS A 178 7.06 9.02 -26.80
N ILE A 179 8.22 8.34 -26.85
CA ILE A 179 8.96 8.12 -28.10
C ILE A 179 8.75 6.68 -28.56
N ARG A 180 8.41 6.47 -29.84
CA ARG A 180 8.41 5.16 -30.51
C ARG A 180 9.44 5.19 -31.65
N PRO A 181 10.44 4.29 -31.68
CA PRO A 181 10.77 3.29 -30.66
C PRO A 181 11.25 3.95 -29.34
N ARG A 182 11.01 3.28 -28.20
CA ARG A 182 11.44 3.74 -26.87
C ARG A 182 12.96 3.87 -26.82
N LYS A 183 13.46 4.93 -26.18
CA LYS A 183 14.91 5.13 -25.95
C LYS A 183 15.21 5.24 -24.46
N LEU A 184 16.31 4.60 -24.04
CA LEU A 184 16.90 4.79 -22.71
C LEU A 184 17.20 6.27 -22.48
N TYR A 185 17.03 6.71 -21.24
CA TYR A 185 17.48 8.04 -20.85
C TYR A 185 19.01 8.16 -20.94
N GLN A 186 19.48 9.27 -21.47
CA GLN A 186 20.90 9.63 -21.53
C GLN A 186 21.24 10.66 -20.47
N VAL A 187 22.48 10.65 -19.95
CA VAL A 187 22.94 11.67 -18.98
C VAL A 187 22.83 13.05 -19.60
N GLY A 188 22.25 14.00 -18.85
CA GLY A 188 21.96 15.36 -19.31
C GLY A 188 20.66 15.51 -20.11
N GLN A 189 19.93 14.41 -20.38
CA GLN A 189 18.67 14.48 -21.12
C GLN A 189 17.54 15.04 -20.23
N LEU A 190 16.87 16.08 -20.74
CA LEU A 190 15.63 16.60 -20.17
C LEU A 190 14.50 15.56 -20.35
N LEU A 191 13.81 15.22 -19.27
CA LEU A 191 12.66 14.33 -19.33
C LEU A 191 11.47 15.05 -19.96
N THR A 192 10.80 14.38 -20.89
CA THR A 192 9.59 14.89 -21.55
C THR A 192 8.38 14.14 -21.00
N GLY A 193 7.37 14.87 -20.51
CA GLY A 193 6.16 14.30 -19.90
C GLY A 193 5.53 15.27 -18.90
N GLN A 194 4.20 15.25 -18.75
CA GLN A 194 3.50 16.20 -17.85
C GLN A 194 3.95 16.06 -16.39
N SER A 195 4.27 14.85 -15.94
CA SER A 195 4.70 14.57 -14.56
C SER A 195 6.23 14.51 -14.38
N THR A 196 7.01 14.72 -15.43
CA THR A 196 8.49 14.65 -15.41
C THR A 196 9.14 15.91 -15.98
N ARG A 197 8.34 16.90 -16.40
CA ARG A 197 8.79 18.19 -16.92
C ARG A 197 9.85 18.79 -15.98
N ASP A 198 10.91 19.32 -16.56
CA ASP A 198 12.02 20.01 -15.89
C ASP A 198 13.01 19.12 -15.10
N ASN A 199 12.90 17.79 -15.18
CA ASN A 199 13.91 16.89 -14.61
C ASN A 199 14.99 16.52 -15.63
N VAL A 200 16.22 16.30 -15.17
CA VAL A 200 17.38 15.99 -16.04
C VAL A 200 18.03 14.70 -15.55
N TYR A 201 18.12 13.68 -16.41
CA TYR A 201 18.74 12.41 -16.03
C TYR A 201 20.25 12.60 -15.67
N PRO A 202 20.76 12.01 -14.57
CA PRO A 202 20.14 11.00 -13.71
C PRO A 202 19.31 11.55 -12.55
N ASP A 203 19.19 12.86 -12.37
CA ASP A 203 18.35 13.46 -11.34
C ASP A 203 16.87 13.47 -11.77
N THR A 204 16.17 12.40 -11.41
CA THR A 204 14.80 12.12 -11.79
C THR A 204 13.97 11.88 -10.53
N PRO A 205 12.62 11.97 -10.60
CA PRO A 205 11.78 11.62 -9.46
C PRO A 205 12.08 10.21 -8.92
N TRP A 206 12.39 9.25 -9.80
CA TRP A 206 12.75 7.88 -9.41
C TRP A 206 14.09 7.77 -8.68
N SER A 207 15.12 8.50 -9.12
CA SER A 207 16.42 8.47 -8.44
C SER A 207 16.38 9.21 -7.10
N ARG A 208 15.58 10.28 -6.99
CA ARG A 208 15.29 10.93 -5.70
C ARG A 208 14.52 9.99 -4.75
N ALA A 209 13.51 9.29 -5.25
CA ALA A 209 12.76 8.30 -4.47
C ALA A 209 13.64 7.13 -4.01
N GLU A 210 14.54 6.63 -4.86
CA GLU A 210 15.51 5.60 -4.49
C GLU A 210 16.52 6.08 -3.46
N THR A 211 17.04 7.30 -3.62
CA THR A 211 17.96 7.93 -2.67
C THR A 211 17.31 8.08 -1.29
N GLU A 212 16.07 8.57 -1.26
CA GLU A 212 15.32 8.69 -0.02
C GLU A 212 15.00 7.33 0.61
N THR A 213 14.61 6.35 -0.21
CA THR A 213 14.38 4.97 0.22
C THR A 213 15.63 4.40 0.90
N LEU A 214 16.81 4.58 0.30
CA LEU A 214 18.08 4.15 0.88
C LEU A 214 18.39 4.88 2.20
N ARG A 215 18.17 6.20 2.25
CA ARG A 215 18.36 7.00 3.47
C ARG A 215 17.47 6.49 4.63
N VAL A 216 16.20 6.20 4.35
CA VAL A 216 15.26 5.63 5.33
C VAL A 216 15.70 4.23 5.75
N CYS A 217 16.11 3.36 4.82
CA CYS A 217 16.67 2.03 5.13
C CYS A 217 17.88 2.13 6.06
N GLN A 218 18.84 3.01 5.77
CA GLN A 218 20.03 3.23 6.61
C GLN A 218 19.65 3.71 8.01
N HIS A 219 18.73 4.68 8.09
CA HIS A 219 18.29 5.24 9.36
C HIS A 219 17.63 4.17 10.24
N TYR A 220 16.68 3.40 9.72
CA TYR A 220 15.95 2.39 10.49
C TYR A 220 16.60 1.00 10.48
N GLY A 221 17.75 0.85 9.82
CA GLY A 221 18.47 -0.41 9.68
C GLY A 221 17.71 -1.49 8.90
N GLN A 222 16.84 -1.09 7.97
CA GLN A 222 15.99 -1.98 7.17
C GLN A 222 16.67 -2.39 5.86
N ALA A 223 16.12 -3.40 5.18
CA ALA A 223 16.66 -3.87 3.91
C ALA A 223 16.23 -2.99 2.73
N CYS A 224 17.11 -2.83 1.76
CA CYS A 224 16.87 -2.11 0.52
C CYS A 224 17.43 -2.90 -0.68
N VAL A 225 16.59 -3.18 -1.67
CA VAL A 225 16.96 -3.85 -2.93
C VAL A 225 16.64 -2.93 -4.10
N SER A 226 17.58 -2.76 -5.02
CA SER A 226 17.43 -1.94 -6.23
C SER A 226 17.47 -2.78 -7.48
N VAL A 227 16.35 -2.81 -8.21
CA VAL A 227 16.27 -3.49 -9.51
C VAL A 227 17.16 -2.78 -10.53
N ARG A 228 17.17 -1.44 -10.50
CA ARG A 228 17.97 -0.65 -11.43
C ARG A 228 19.46 -0.88 -11.20
N ARG A 229 19.96 -0.79 -9.97
CA ARG A 229 21.40 -1.01 -9.69
C ARG A 229 21.88 -2.38 -10.15
N ALA A 230 21.05 -3.42 -9.97
CA ALA A 230 21.39 -4.75 -10.47
C ALA A 230 21.47 -4.80 -11.99
N LEU A 231 20.43 -4.32 -12.69
CA LEU A 231 20.23 -4.61 -14.12
C LEU A 231 20.77 -3.53 -15.06
N GLU A 232 20.94 -2.30 -14.60
CA GLU A 232 21.33 -1.14 -15.41
C GLU A 232 22.64 -1.36 -16.20
N PRO A 233 23.73 -1.88 -15.59
CA PRO A 233 24.95 -2.14 -16.34
C PRO A 233 24.72 -3.07 -17.54
N HIS A 234 23.91 -4.12 -17.37
CA HIS A 234 23.62 -5.09 -18.43
C HIS A 234 22.75 -4.48 -19.54
N VAL A 235 21.78 -3.62 -19.17
CA VAL A 235 20.90 -2.93 -20.12
C VAL A 235 21.68 -1.95 -20.99
N TYR A 236 22.57 -1.14 -20.39
CA TYR A 236 23.41 -0.20 -21.14
C TYR A 236 24.50 -0.90 -21.96
N ALA A 237 25.01 -2.05 -21.50
CA ALA A 237 25.95 -2.87 -22.25
C ALA A 237 25.30 -3.69 -23.39
N HIS A 238 23.97 -3.59 -23.57
CA HIS A 238 23.21 -4.37 -24.55
C HIS A 238 23.45 -5.88 -24.46
N GLU A 239 23.63 -6.39 -23.24
CA GLU A 239 23.83 -7.82 -23.03
C GLU A 239 22.57 -8.61 -23.43
N ALA A 240 22.77 -9.81 -23.96
CA ALA A 240 21.68 -10.69 -24.37
C ALA A 240 20.72 -10.94 -23.19
N ASN A 241 19.41 -10.82 -23.44
CA ASN A 241 18.32 -10.94 -22.46
C ASN A 241 18.19 -9.78 -21.44
N PHE A 242 18.91 -8.66 -21.63
CA PHE A 242 18.79 -7.46 -20.81
C PHE A 242 18.32 -6.24 -21.60
N SER A 243 17.59 -6.44 -22.71
CA SER A 243 16.97 -5.32 -23.40
C SER A 243 15.86 -4.69 -22.55
N LEU A 244 15.43 -3.47 -22.89
CA LEU A 244 14.23 -2.86 -22.28
C LEU A 244 13.00 -3.78 -22.37
N HIS A 245 12.84 -4.45 -23.51
CA HIS A 245 11.77 -5.40 -23.72
C HIS A 245 11.88 -6.63 -22.80
N ASP A 246 13.09 -7.00 -22.38
CA ASP A 246 13.30 -8.10 -21.44
C ASP A 246 13.04 -7.68 -19.99
N VAL A 247 13.42 -6.45 -19.61
CA VAL A 247 13.32 -5.99 -18.22
C VAL A 247 11.93 -5.42 -17.90
N VAL A 248 11.39 -4.55 -18.74
CA VAL A 248 10.12 -3.82 -18.47
C VAL A 248 9.16 -3.74 -19.66
N GLY A 249 9.50 -4.24 -20.84
CA GLY A 249 8.59 -4.20 -21.98
C GLY A 249 8.41 -2.79 -22.55
N GLU A 250 7.22 -2.50 -23.08
CA GLU A 250 6.93 -1.25 -23.77
C GLU A 250 6.58 -0.05 -22.85
N ASP A 251 6.20 -0.33 -21.60
CA ASP A 251 5.75 0.71 -20.64
C ASP A 251 6.89 1.36 -19.86
N CYS A 252 8.13 0.89 -20.05
CA CYS A 252 9.34 1.43 -19.43
C CYS A 252 9.40 1.31 -17.90
N LEU A 253 8.44 0.69 -17.22
CA LEU A 253 8.33 0.74 -15.77
C LEU A 253 8.03 -0.61 -15.13
N HIS A 254 7.08 -1.37 -15.67
CA HIS A 254 6.56 -2.54 -14.97
C HIS A 254 7.32 -3.80 -15.35
N PRO A 255 7.98 -4.50 -14.40
CA PRO A 255 8.67 -5.76 -14.70
C PRO A 255 7.73 -6.86 -15.23
N ILE A 256 6.42 -6.70 -15.00
CA ILE A 256 5.38 -7.58 -15.55
C ILE A 256 5.28 -7.50 -17.07
N SER A 257 5.68 -6.38 -17.66
CA SER A 257 5.57 -6.11 -19.09
C SER A 257 6.81 -6.58 -19.86
N GLY A 258 7.95 -6.75 -19.18
CA GLY A 258 9.18 -7.26 -19.79
C GLY A 258 9.35 -8.77 -19.72
N ARG A 259 10.01 -9.38 -20.71
CA ARG A 259 10.15 -10.85 -20.88
C ARG A 259 10.60 -11.62 -19.64
N TYR A 260 11.56 -11.06 -18.91
CA TYR A 260 12.19 -11.68 -17.73
C TYR A 260 12.12 -10.80 -16.48
N GLY A 261 11.56 -9.60 -16.57
CA GLY A 261 11.52 -8.61 -15.49
C GLY A 261 11.13 -9.17 -14.12
N VAL A 262 9.97 -9.83 -14.01
CA VAL A 262 9.53 -10.46 -12.75
C VAL A 262 10.49 -11.55 -12.27
N SER A 263 11.10 -12.31 -13.19
CA SER A 263 12.07 -13.34 -12.84
C SER A 263 13.34 -12.72 -12.27
N TYR A 264 13.81 -11.59 -12.80
CA TYR A 264 14.95 -10.85 -12.24
C TYR A 264 14.64 -10.29 -10.84
N VAL A 265 13.47 -9.67 -10.67
CA VAL A 265 13.06 -9.18 -9.34
C VAL A 265 12.97 -10.32 -8.33
N ALA A 266 12.40 -11.46 -8.72
CA ALA A 266 12.32 -12.63 -7.84
C ALA A 266 13.70 -13.15 -7.44
N GLN A 267 14.64 -13.27 -8.37
CA GLN A 267 16.01 -13.70 -8.09
C GLN A 267 16.73 -12.75 -7.12
N LEU A 268 16.55 -11.44 -7.27
CA LEU A 268 17.11 -10.44 -6.35
C LEU A 268 16.54 -10.58 -4.93
N LEU A 269 15.22 -10.81 -4.81
CA LEU A 269 14.56 -10.97 -3.52
C LEU A 269 14.95 -12.28 -2.82
N THR A 270 15.04 -13.39 -3.56
CA THR A 270 15.49 -14.68 -3.00
C THR A 270 16.95 -14.61 -2.58
N HIS A 271 17.81 -13.98 -3.40
CA HIS A 271 19.22 -13.76 -3.06
C HIS A 271 19.38 -12.94 -1.79
N TRP A 272 18.66 -11.81 -1.68
CA TRP A 272 18.65 -11.02 -0.46
C TRP A 272 18.25 -11.86 0.76
N PHE A 273 17.18 -12.67 0.65
CA PHE A 273 16.70 -13.49 1.75
C PHE A 273 17.78 -14.47 2.23
N ASP A 274 18.45 -15.15 1.30
CA ASP A 274 19.50 -16.13 1.61
C ASP A 274 20.72 -15.47 2.27
N VAL A 275 21.18 -14.32 1.75
CA VAL A 275 22.29 -13.56 2.34
C VAL A 275 21.93 -13.01 3.72
N ALA A 276 20.71 -12.49 3.88
CA ALA A 276 20.20 -11.94 5.14
C ALA A 276 20.07 -13.03 6.21
N LEU A 277 19.54 -14.20 5.85
CA LEU A 277 19.42 -15.36 6.73
C LEU A 277 20.80 -15.84 7.20
N ALA A 278 21.76 -15.95 6.28
CA ALA A 278 23.12 -16.35 6.61
C ALA A 278 23.83 -15.32 7.51
N SER A 279 23.64 -14.03 7.25
CA SER A 279 24.18 -12.93 8.08
C SER A 279 23.60 -12.95 9.49
N TRP A 280 22.26 -13.00 9.62
CA TRP A 280 21.58 -13.07 10.92
C TRP A 280 21.99 -14.33 11.70
N SER A 281 22.11 -15.49 11.05
CA SER A 281 22.52 -16.74 11.69
C SER A 281 23.92 -16.65 12.31
N ARG A 282 24.86 -15.97 11.63
CA ARG A 282 26.19 -15.68 12.19
C ARG A 282 26.07 -14.74 13.39
N THR A 283 25.39 -13.60 13.25
CA THR A 283 25.22 -12.65 14.36
C THR A 283 24.55 -13.27 15.58
N ARG A 284 23.54 -14.12 15.40
CA ARG A 284 22.86 -14.81 16.50
C ARG A 284 23.79 -15.74 17.28
N ARG A 285 24.71 -16.42 16.62
CA ARG A 285 25.71 -17.29 17.26
C ARG A 285 26.83 -16.49 17.90
N ASP A 286 27.38 -15.54 17.17
CA ASP A 286 28.66 -14.92 17.52
C ASP A 286 28.48 -13.69 18.43
N VAL A 287 27.40 -12.92 18.23
CA VAL A 287 27.16 -11.65 18.95
C VAL A 287 25.67 -11.43 19.25
N PRO A 288 25.02 -12.30 20.06
CA PRO A 288 23.57 -12.24 20.31
C PRO A 288 23.11 -10.93 20.95
N SER A 289 24.01 -10.18 21.61
CA SER A 289 23.71 -8.86 22.18
C SER A 289 23.25 -7.84 21.13
N LEU A 290 23.64 -8.00 19.86
CA LEU A 290 23.21 -7.12 18.76
C LEU A 290 21.72 -7.29 18.40
N LEU A 291 21.11 -8.42 18.77
CA LEU A 291 19.68 -8.70 18.52
C LEU A 291 18.74 -8.04 19.52
N ARG A 292 19.27 -7.42 20.59
CA ARG A 292 18.45 -6.77 21.62
C ARG A 292 17.54 -5.69 21.00
N PRO A 293 16.24 -5.65 21.34
CA PRO A 293 15.35 -4.59 20.88
C PRO A 293 15.89 -3.21 21.24
N GLN A 294 15.76 -2.26 20.32
CA GLN A 294 16.00 -0.84 20.60
C GLN A 294 14.70 -0.06 20.40
N SER A 295 14.59 1.06 21.11
CA SER A 295 13.54 2.04 20.84
C SER A 295 13.64 2.52 19.39
N MET A 296 12.49 2.85 18.82
CA MET A 296 12.44 3.45 17.48
C MET A 296 13.23 4.76 17.50
N LYS A 297 14.10 4.96 16.50
CA LYS A 297 14.85 6.20 16.35
C LYS A 297 13.92 7.41 16.15
N ALA A 298 14.41 8.61 16.46
CA ALA A 298 13.73 9.86 16.11
C ALA A 298 13.48 9.92 14.58
N PRO A 299 12.38 10.56 14.13
CA PRO A 299 12.11 10.69 12.71
C PRO A 299 13.17 11.55 11.99
N LEU A 300 13.43 11.24 10.72
CA LEU A 300 14.21 12.06 9.78
C LEU A 300 13.47 13.36 9.46
N TYR A 301 12.13 13.32 9.42
CA TYR A 301 11.28 14.47 9.13
C TYR A 301 10.39 14.85 10.32
N PRO A 302 10.32 16.12 10.73
CA PRO A 302 9.44 16.58 11.81
C PRO A 302 7.95 16.25 11.57
N SER A 303 7.50 16.24 10.31
CA SER A 303 6.13 15.85 9.94
C SER A 303 5.75 14.43 10.38
N ASN A 304 6.74 13.55 10.56
CA ASN A 304 6.54 12.15 10.95
C ASN A 304 6.61 11.91 12.47
N GLU A 305 6.83 12.95 13.28
CA GLU A 305 6.89 12.83 14.73
C GLU A 305 5.52 12.49 15.34
N LYS A 306 4.46 13.12 14.82
CA LYS A 306 3.08 12.97 15.31
C LYS A 306 2.25 12.00 14.49
N LEU A 307 2.88 11.26 13.58
CA LEU A 307 2.19 10.35 12.68
C LEU A 307 1.52 9.22 13.46
N LYS A 308 0.20 9.12 13.30
CA LYS A 308 -0.63 8.05 13.88
C LYS A 308 -1.39 7.36 12.75
N PRO A 309 -0.83 6.32 12.12
CA PRO A 309 -1.57 5.54 11.12
C PRO A 309 -2.83 4.95 11.77
N MET A 310 -3.97 5.03 11.08
CA MET A 310 -5.25 4.54 11.58
C MET A 310 -5.75 3.36 10.75
N ARG A 311 -6.67 2.60 11.34
CA ARG A 311 -7.59 1.75 10.58
C ARG A 311 -8.79 2.60 10.18
N CYS A 312 -8.95 2.79 8.89
CA CYS A 312 -10.10 3.43 8.27
C CYS A 312 -11.06 2.34 7.79
N TYR A 313 -12.35 2.56 8.00
CA TYR A 313 -13.40 1.65 7.54
C TYR A 313 -14.26 2.39 6.53
N GLY A 314 -14.51 1.77 5.38
CA GLY A 314 -15.41 2.27 4.36
C GLY A 314 -16.56 1.29 4.14
N PHE A 315 -17.77 1.81 4.01
CA PHE A 315 -18.96 1.02 3.69
C PHE A 315 -19.35 1.28 2.23
N LYS A 316 -19.48 0.23 1.41
CA LYS A 316 -19.90 0.34 -0.01
C LYS A 316 -21.21 -0.43 -0.22
N ALA A 317 -22.14 0.15 -0.98
CA ALA A 317 -23.32 -0.55 -1.48
C ALA A 317 -22.90 -1.62 -2.52
N ARG A 318 -23.58 -2.77 -2.49
CA ARG A 318 -23.33 -3.93 -3.34
C ARG A 318 -23.41 -3.59 -4.84
N ASP A 319 -22.68 -4.38 -5.64
CA ASP A 319 -22.86 -4.65 -7.08
C ASP A 319 -21.86 -4.11 -8.12
N ASP A 320 -20.75 -3.46 -7.74
CA ASP A 320 -19.68 -3.21 -8.72
C ASP A 320 -18.26 -3.21 -8.11
N MET A 321 -17.70 -4.41 -7.93
CA MET A 321 -16.32 -4.61 -7.44
C MET A 321 -15.41 -5.17 -8.53
N THR A 322 -14.94 -4.31 -9.42
CA THR A 322 -13.66 -4.52 -10.11
C THR A 322 -12.68 -3.41 -9.73
N GLY A 323 -11.58 -3.78 -9.06
CA GLY A 323 -10.45 -2.87 -8.81
C GLY A 323 -10.29 -2.40 -7.36
N GLN A 324 -9.04 -2.13 -7.00
CA GLN A 324 -8.62 -1.64 -5.69
C GLN A 324 -8.28 -0.15 -5.83
N ALA A 325 -9.28 0.67 -6.11
CA ALA A 325 -9.12 2.11 -6.09
C ALA A 325 -9.25 2.63 -4.66
N LEU A 326 -8.36 3.55 -4.26
CA LEU A 326 -8.66 4.48 -3.19
C LEU A 326 -9.82 5.34 -3.65
N HIS A 327 -11.01 4.99 -3.21
CA HIS A 327 -12.06 5.97 -3.15
C HIS A 327 -12.03 6.53 -1.72
N PRO A 328 -11.59 7.79 -1.50
CA PRO A 328 -12.28 8.57 -0.47
C PRO A 328 -13.77 8.37 -0.73
N ILE A 329 -14.53 8.02 0.32
CA ILE A 329 -15.94 7.61 0.26
C ILE A 329 -16.63 8.15 -1.00
N ALA A 330 -16.79 7.30 -2.02
CA ALA A 330 -17.56 7.66 -3.20
C ALA A 330 -19.03 7.54 -2.79
N TRP A 331 -19.57 8.63 -2.24
CA TRP A 331 -21.01 8.83 -2.25
C TRP A 331 -21.45 8.94 -3.70
N CYS A 332 -22.57 8.33 -4.03
CA CYS A 332 -23.28 8.56 -5.29
C CYS A 332 -23.58 10.06 -5.44
N SER A 333 -22.64 10.82 -5.99
CA SER A 333 -22.92 12.10 -6.63
C SER A 333 -22.75 11.86 -8.12
N GLY A 334 -23.72 12.32 -8.90
CA GLY A 334 -23.98 11.92 -10.27
C GLY A 334 -22.82 12.03 -11.27
N PRO A 335 -23.06 11.60 -12.51
CA PRO A 335 -22.03 11.55 -13.54
C PRO A 335 -21.58 12.97 -13.85
N ASN A 336 -20.29 13.25 -13.67
CA ASN A 336 -19.45 14.12 -14.51
C ASN A 336 -18.23 14.61 -13.73
N THR A 337 -17.09 13.93 -13.90
CA THR A 337 -15.79 14.56 -14.13
C THR A 337 -14.77 13.48 -14.48
N PHE A 338 -14.58 13.31 -15.80
CA PHE A 338 -13.40 12.86 -16.56
C PHE A 338 -13.89 12.07 -17.76
N GLY A 339 -13.72 12.67 -18.95
CA GLY A 339 -14.33 12.23 -20.18
C GLY A 339 -13.92 10.81 -20.57
N LEU A 340 -14.93 9.96 -20.76
CA LEU A 340 -15.03 8.97 -21.83
C LEU A 340 -16.53 8.64 -21.98
N SER A 341 -17.05 8.91 -23.16
CA SER A 341 -18.45 8.69 -23.53
C SER A 341 -18.78 7.19 -23.55
N ARG A 342 -19.83 6.76 -22.83
CA ARG A 342 -20.78 5.77 -23.37
C ARG A 342 -22.09 5.68 -22.56
N LYS A 343 -23.19 5.77 -23.31
CA LYS A 343 -24.56 5.41 -22.96
C LYS A 343 -24.64 3.94 -22.55
N SER A 344 -25.38 3.61 -21.48
CA SER A 344 -26.64 2.87 -21.58
C SER A 344 -27.21 2.42 -20.22
N ALA A 345 -28.55 2.47 -20.19
CA ALA A 345 -29.53 1.64 -19.49
C ALA A 345 -29.68 1.79 -17.96
N HIS A 346 -30.83 2.38 -17.61
CA HIS A 346 -31.45 2.42 -16.30
C HIS A 346 -31.68 1.02 -15.71
N SER A 347 -31.38 0.87 -14.41
CA SER A 347 -32.04 -0.08 -13.52
C SER A 347 -32.44 0.66 -12.23
N PRO A 348 -33.69 0.50 -11.74
CA PRO A 348 -34.22 1.27 -10.62
C PRO A 348 -33.82 0.69 -9.25
N SER A 349 -33.94 1.56 -8.23
CA SER A 349 -33.99 1.30 -6.77
C SER A 349 -32.71 1.04 -5.95
N CYS A 350 -31.88 2.08 -5.81
CA CYS A 350 -31.47 2.63 -4.49
C CYS A 350 -32.05 4.04 -4.25
N TRP A 351 -32.90 4.51 -5.17
CA TRP A 351 -33.45 5.85 -5.20
C TRP A 351 -34.83 5.83 -4.55
N GLY A 352 -34.84 5.86 -3.22
CA GLY A 352 -36.06 6.02 -2.44
C GLY A 352 -36.42 7.48 -2.14
N MET A 353 -35.55 8.45 -2.42
CA MET A 353 -35.86 9.86 -2.23
C MET A 353 -35.13 10.78 -3.23
N PRO A 354 -35.76 11.89 -3.66
CA PRO A 354 -35.09 12.99 -4.35
C PRO A 354 -34.01 13.62 -3.45
N GLU A 355 -32.96 14.19 -4.06
CA GLU A 355 -31.89 14.99 -3.42
C GLU A 355 -32.42 16.07 -2.45
N ASN A 356 -33.69 16.44 -2.58
CA ASN A 356 -34.43 17.43 -1.80
C ASN A 356 -34.60 17.06 -0.30
N SER A 357 -34.26 15.83 0.10
CA SER A 357 -34.38 15.33 1.47
C SER A 357 -33.17 15.67 2.33
N CYS A 358 -32.03 15.92 1.70
CA CYS A 358 -30.91 16.58 2.35
C CYS A 358 -31.24 18.07 2.42
N PRO A 359 -30.94 18.78 3.52
CA PRO A 359 -31.06 20.24 3.55
C PRO A 359 -30.10 20.86 2.52
N SER A 360 -30.55 21.04 1.29
CA SER A 360 -29.70 21.45 0.17
C SER A 360 -29.64 22.97 0.10
N ARG A 361 -28.44 23.51 0.32
CA ARG A 361 -27.88 24.75 -0.25
C ARG A 361 -28.57 26.11 -0.08
N ILE A 362 -29.75 26.26 0.51
CA ILE A 362 -30.39 27.58 0.66
C ILE A 362 -30.50 27.99 2.13
N PHE A 363 -29.36 28.19 2.82
CA PHE A 363 -29.39 28.89 4.11
C PHE A 363 -28.27 29.91 4.16
N ARG A 364 -28.54 31.10 3.60
CA ARG A 364 -27.66 32.28 3.71
C ARG A 364 -27.77 33.00 5.07
N SER A 365 -28.55 32.49 6.02
CA SER A 365 -28.68 33.09 7.37
C SER A 365 -29.04 32.07 8.46
N GLY A 366 -28.58 32.32 9.69
CA GLY A 366 -28.62 31.36 10.80
C GLY A 366 -30.00 30.99 11.33
N ALA A 367 -31.03 31.83 11.18
CA ALA A 367 -32.36 31.55 11.72
C ALA A 367 -33.12 30.46 10.92
N HIS A 368 -33.00 30.46 9.60
CA HIS A 368 -33.64 29.46 8.73
C HIS A 368 -32.96 28.09 8.84
N ALA A 369 -31.64 28.03 9.05
CA ALA A 369 -30.92 26.79 9.31
C ALA A 369 -31.37 26.12 10.62
N THR A 370 -31.60 26.91 11.68
CA THR A 370 -32.09 26.41 12.97
C THR A 370 -33.52 25.87 12.89
N LYS A 371 -34.40 26.54 12.14
CA LYS A 371 -35.77 26.06 11.92
C LYS A 371 -35.79 24.75 11.13
N ALA A 372 -35.07 24.68 10.01
CA ALA A 372 -34.96 23.46 9.20
C ALA A 372 -34.34 22.29 9.98
N PHE A 373 -33.37 22.56 10.86
CA PHE A 373 -32.82 21.56 11.76
C PHE A 373 -33.84 21.06 12.79
N LYS A 374 -34.61 21.97 13.41
CA LYS A 374 -35.68 21.59 14.35
C LYS A 374 -36.76 20.74 13.68
N GLU A 375 -37.21 21.14 12.49
CA GLU A 375 -38.18 20.38 11.69
C GLU A 375 -37.65 19.00 11.31
N PHE A 376 -36.39 18.92 10.86
CA PHE A 376 -35.72 17.66 10.55
C PHE A 376 -35.60 16.73 11.76
N VAL A 377 -35.29 17.26 12.95
CA VAL A 377 -35.18 16.45 14.19
C VAL A 377 -36.55 15.99 14.69
N GLN A 378 -37.60 16.77 14.44
CA GLN A 378 -38.98 16.44 14.85
C GLN A 378 -39.60 15.34 13.99
N ASP A 379 -39.24 15.24 12.71
CA ASP A 379 -39.73 14.22 11.77
C ASP A 379 -38.58 13.50 11.07
N ALA A 380 -37.68 12.91 11.87
CA ALA A 380 -36.47 12.29 11.36
C ALA A 380 -36.79 10.99 10.56
N PRO A 381 -36.19 10.78 9.38
CA PRO A 381 -36.44 9.58 8.58
C PRO A 381 -36.11 8.29 9.33
N HIS A 382 -36.94 7.27 9.18
CA HIS A 382 -36.77 5.94 9.80
C HIS A 382 -35.74 5.03 9.10
N PHE A 383 -34.94 5.57 8.18
CA PHE A 383 -33.97 4.83 7.38
C PHE A 383 -32.65 5.60 7.28
N TRP A 384 -31.58 4.88 6.92
CA TRP A 384 -30.23 5.44 6.81
C TRP A 384 -30.11 6.37 5.60
N PHE A 385 -29.56 7.56 5.80
CA PHE A 385 -29.22 8.46 4.71
C PHE A 385 -27.98 9.29 5.05
N HIS A 386 -27.39 9.90 4.03
CA HIS A 386 -26.18 10.73 4.15
C HIS A 386 -26.44 12.13 3.63
N CYS A 387 -26.00 13.10 4.42
CA CYS A 387 -25.94 14.49 4.00
C CYS A 387 -24.51 14.86 3.63
N ARG A 388 -24.35 15.49 2.45
CA ARG A 388 -23.08 16.10 2.02
C ARG A 388 -22.58 17.19 2.98
N TYR A 389 -23.47 17.73 3.82
CA TYR A 389 -23.23 18.80 4.77
C TYR A 389 -23.87 18.45 6.12
N ALA A 390 -23.10 18.53 7.20
CA ALA A 390 -23.65 18.45 8.56
C ALA A 390 -24.11 19.83 9.04
N LEU A 391 -25.27 19.90 9.69
CA LEU A 391 -25.72 21.10 10.38
C LEU A 391 -25.22 21.06 11.83
N SER A 392 -24.22 21.90 12.16
CA SER A 392 -23.83 22.17 13.54
C SER A 392 -24.46 23.49 14.00
N MET A 393 -25.34 23.46 15.01
CA MET A 393 -25.97 24.66 15.56
C MET A 393 -24.95 25.62 16.19
N ALA A 394 -23.88 25.09 16.82
CA ALA A 394 -22.91 25.90 17.55
C ALA A 394 -21.79 26.49 16.68
N SER A 395 -21.33 25.75 15.66
CA SER A 395 -20.07 26.09 14.99
C SER A 395 -20.20 26.63 13.58
N ARG A 396 -21.39 26.52 12.95
CA ARG A 396 -21.60 26.80 11.50
C ARG A 396 -20.57 26.12 10.59
N LYS A 397 -19.87 25.09 11.10
CA LYS A 397 -18.74 24.46 10.42
C LYS A 397 -19.27 23.38 9.49
N ILE A 398 -18.90 23.49 8.22
CA ILE A 398 -19.19 22.48 7.21
C ILE A 398 -18.26 21.29 7.46
N SER A 399 -18.82 20.18 7.95
CA SER A 399 -18.11 18.91 8.05
C SER A 399 -18.69 17.92 7.03
N PRO A 400 -17.91 17.44 6.06
CA PRO A 400 -18.34 16.36 5.17
C PRO A 400 -18.43 15.03 5.94
N GLY A 401 -19.46 14.23 5.66
CA GLY A 401 -19.55 12.83 6.09
C GLY A 401 -20.17 12.57 7.46
N VAL A 402 -21.27 13.23 7.82
CA VAL A 402 -22.01 12.90 9.05
C VAL A 402 -23.08 11.83 8.80
N LEU A 403 -23.12 10.84 9.70
CA LEU A 403 -24.14 9.80 9.79
C LEU A 403 -25.18 10.23 10.84
N GLY A 404 -26.45 10.35 10.45
CA GLY A 404 -27.54 10.56 11.40
C GLY A 404 -27.94 9.22 12.04
N LEU A 405 -28.01 9.17 13.38
CA LEU A 405 -28.49 8.01 14.15
C LEU A 405 -29.76 8.41 14.92
N VAL A 406 -30.76 7.53 14.93
CA VAL A 406 -31.99 7.71 15.72
C VAL A 406 -31.70 7.38 17.18
N ALA A 407 -32.39 8.03 18.13
CA ALA A 407 -32.38 7.62 19.53
C ALA A 407 -32.88 6.16 19.65
N GLY A 408 -32.05 5.26 20.20
CA GLY A 408 -32.32 3.82 20.27
C GLY A 408 -31.76 2.99 19.10
N ALA A 409 -31.22 3.61 18.05
CA ALA A 409 -30.56 2.86 16.97
C ALA A 409 -29.23 2.26 17.45
N THR A 410 -29.01 0.98 17.15
CA THR A 410 -27.74 0.29 17.45
C THR A 410 -26.92 0.12 16.17
N LEU A 411 -25.82 0.86 16.05
CA LEU A 411 -24.81 0.62 15.02
C LEU A 411 -23.92 -0.56 15.47
N ILE A 412 -24.11 -1.74 14.86
CA ILE A 412 -23.21 -2.88 15.08
C ILE A 412 -22.08 -2.80 14.06
N ALA A 413 -21.03 -2.06 14.41
CA ALA A 413 -19.76 -2.11 13.69
C ALA A 413 -18.82 -3.06 14.42
N ARG A 414 -18.43 -4.17 13.78
CA ARG A 414 -17.37 -5.03 14.32
C ARG A 414 -16.04 -4.40 13.97
N VAL A 415 -15.55 -3.56 14.87
CA VAL A 415 -14.26 -2.90 14.75
C VAL A 415 -13.24 -3.76 15.48
N ASP A 416 -12.20 -4.24 14.77
CA ASP A 416 -11.04 -4.85 15.42
C ASP A 416 -10.27 -3.75 16.16
N ILE A 417 -10.64 -3.52 17.42
CA ILE A 417 -9.93 -2.62 18.33
C ILE A 417 -9.01 -3.49 19.18
N ALA A 418 -7.77 -3.65 18.73
CA ALA A 418 -6.67 -3.91 19.63
C ALA A 418 -5.49 -3.03 19.23
N MET A 419 -5.54 -1.77 19.64
CA MET A 419 -4.36 -0.94 19.88
C MET A 419 -4.27 -0.63 21.38
N SER A 420 -4.04 -1.67 22.19
CA SER A 420 -3.47 -1.53 23.52
C SER A 420 -2.29 -2.49 23.63
N THR A 421 -1.10 -1.93 23.51
CA THR A 421 0.17 -2.58 23.85
C THR A 421 0.41 -2.41 25.34
N GLN A 422 -0.39 -3.03 26.21
CA GLN A 422 0.01 -3.20 27.61
C GLN A 422 0.50 -4.62 27.82
N SER A 423 1.82 -4.76 27.69
CA SER A 423 2.58 -5.84 28.31
C SER A 423 2.58 -5.63 29.82
N GLY A 424 2.01 -6.57 30.56
CA GLY A 424 2.44 -6.94 31.90
C GLY A 424 2.18 -5.95 33.03
N GLU A 425 0.97 -5.96 33.57
CA GLU A 425 0.75 -5.94 35.02
C GLU A 425 -0.62 -6.58 35.29
N LEU A 426 -0.63 -7.69 36.03
CA LEU A 426 -1.85 -8.32 36.53
C LEU A 426 -2.55 -7.33 37.46
N GLY A 427 -3.78 -6.93 37.11
CA GLY A 427 -4.66 -6.24 38.06
C GLY A 427 -4.92 -4.77 37.78
N SER A 428 -5.37 -4.41 36.58
CA SER A 428 -6.40 -3.37 36.50
C SER A 428 -7.32 -3.67 35.32
N MET A 429 -8.64 -3.68 35.59
CA MET A 429 -9.65 -3.77 34.54
C MET A 429 -9.39 -2.68 33.50
N PRO A 430 -9.63 -2.95 32.20
CA PRO A 430 -9.48 -1.95 31.17
C PRO A 430 -10.35 -0.73 31.54
N ARG A 431 -9.69 0.38 31.88
CA ARG A 431 -10.35 1.66 32.05
C ARG A 431 -11.06 1.99 30.73
N LYS A 432 -12.35 2.27 30.85
CA LYS A 432 -13.25 2.76 29.80
C LYS A 432 -12.49 3.60 28.78
N VAL A 433 -12.43 3.11 27.54
CA VAL A 433 -11.99 3.95 26.42
C VAL A 433 -13.15 4.86 26.09
N SER A 434 -13.00 6.13 26.42
CA SER A 434 -13.84 7.22 25.93
C SER A 434 -13.69 7.29 24.42
N ALA A 435 -14.63 6.68 23.70
CA ALA A 435 -14.87 7.09 22.33
C ALA A 435 -15.40 8.53 22.36
N CYS A 436 -14.74 9.43 21.63
CA CYS A 436 -15.35 10.71 21.30
C CYS A 436 -16.52 10.43 20.36
N TRP A 437 -17.68 10.23 20.96
CA TRP A 437 -18.95 10.37 20.27
C TRP A 437 -19.29 11.85 20.27
N ALA A 438 -19.50 12.43 19.10
CA ALA A 438 -20.33 13.62 19.01
C ALA A 438 -21.78 13.17 19.22
N LEU A 439 -22.16 12.97 20.47
CA LEU A 439 -23.55 13.07 20.86
C LEU A 439 -23.92 14.54 20.74
N VAL A 440 -24.79 14.91 19.81
CA VAL A 440 -25.59 16.11 19.99
C VAL A 440 -26.74 15.68 20.90
N GLY A 441 -26.45 15.58 22.19
CA GLY A 441 -27.48 15.59 23.21
C GLY A 441 -28.11 16.98 23.21
N LEU A 442 -29.42 17.04 23.00
CA LEU A 442 -30.20 18.20 23.43
C LEU A 442 -29.99 18.35 24.94
N PRO A 443 -29.83 19.57 25.48
CA PRO A 443 -30.00 19.77 26.91
C PRO A 443 -31.41 19.32 27.31
N ALA A 444 -31.50 18.56 28.40
CA ALA A 444 -32.74 18.39 29.14
C ALA A 444 -33.19 19.75 29.71
N GLU A 445 -34.49 19.89 29.96
CA GLU A 445 -35.26 21.10 30.37
C GLU A 445 -35.79 21.88 29.13
N ASP A 446 -37.09 22.00 28.85
CA ASP A 446 -38.27 22.15 29.73
C ASP A 446 -39.49 21.32 29.28
N ARG A 447 -40.20 20.77 30.26
CA ARG A 447 -41.65 20.50 30.23
C ARG A 447 -42.31 21.44 31.23
#